data_AF-A0A2E0YWP2-F1
#
_entry.id   AF-A0A2E0YWP2-F1
#
_cell.length_a   1.000
_cell.length_b   1.000
_cell.length_c   1.000
_cell.angle_alpha   90.00
_cell.angle_beta   90.00
_cell.angle_gamma   90.00
#
_symmetry.space_group_name_H-M   'P 1'
#
loop_
_entity.id
_entity.type
_entity.pdbx_description
1 polymer ?
#
loop_
_entity_poly.entity_id
_entity_poly.type
_entity_poly.pdbx_seq_one_letter_code
_entity_poly.pdbx_strand_id
1 'polypeptide(L)'
;MADHHPAADSRTPSPPHGYSRQCTHSREQQMHIVAEFHVNRIRPSRIAYRVGIDIAFIEALIAGEVEAERFAALLRHYRGQRYRQRLRESNARSGVARYELQQRIEREFRAEADL
;
A
#
# COMPACT_ATOMS: atom_id res chain seq x y z
N MET A 1 48.17 22.32 16.10
CA MET A 1 47.46 21.06 16.39
C MET A 1 45.98 21.35 16.50
N ALA A 2 45.22 21.02 15.46
CA ALA A 2 43.80 20.63 15.47
C ALA A 2 43.37 20.45 14.00
N ASP A 3 43.76 19.31 13.41
CA ASP A 3 43.25 18.85 12.12
C ASP A 3 41.76 18.53 12.25
N HIS A 4 40.90 19.33 11.62
CA HIS A 4 39.48 19.01 11.48
C HIS A 4 39.27 18.32 10.13
N HIS A 5 39.34 16.98 10.14
CA HIS A 5 38.93 16.17 8.99
C HIS A 5 37.42 16.32 8.76
N PRO A 6 36.95 16.78 7.58
CA PRO A 6 35.54 16.72 7.27
C PRO A 6 35.13 15.24 7.16
N ALA A 7 34.27 14.80 8.06
CA ALA A 7 33.66 13.47 7.99
C ALA A 7 33.02 13.30 6.60
N ALA A 8 33.47 12.29 5.87
CA ALA A 8 32.91 11.91 4.58
C ALA A 8 31.40 11.72 4.76
N ASP A 9 30.62 12.59 4.13
CA ASP A 9 29.16 12.52 4.14
C ASP A 9 28.74 11.21 3.49
N SER A 10 28.31 10.25 4.31
CA SER A 10 27.88 8.90 3.89
C SER A 10 26.43 8.88 3.39
N ARG A 11 25.82 10.06 3.19
CA ARG A 11 24.51 10.15 2.54
C ARG A 11 24.65 9.68 1.11
N THR A 12 24.04 8.55 0.81
CA THR A 12 23.74 8.13 -0.55
C THR A 12 23.13 9.32 -1.29
N PRO A 13 23.75 9.81 -2.38
CA PRO A 13 23.22 10.95 -3.11
C PRO A 13 21.79 10.65 -3.53
N SER A 14 20.89 11.63 -3.37
CA SER A 14 19.52 11.52 -3.83
C SER A 14 19.54 11.15 -5.32
N PRO A 15 18.90 10.04 -5.74
CA PRO A 15 18.97 9.60 -7.12
C PRO A 15 18.48 10.72 -8.06
N PRO A 16 19.13 10.95 -9.21
CA PRO A 16 18.65 11.89 -10.20
C PRO A 16 17.30 11.38 -10.72
N HIS A 17 16.26 12.19 -10.56
CA HIS A 17 14.89 12.03 -11.08
C HIS A 17 14.46 10.60 -11.46
N GLY A 18 13.88 9.88 -10.50
CA GLY A 18 13.23 8.58 -10.71
C GLY A 18 13.00 7.89 -9.37
N TYR A 19 11.95 7.07 -9.27
CA TYR A 19 11.74 6.21 -8.10
C TYR A 19 13.03 5.42 -7.81
N SER A 20 13.38 5.26 -6.55
CA SER A 20 14.62 4.60 -6.07
C SER A 20 14.81 3.15 -6.56
N ARG A 21 13.89 2.62 -7.36
CA ARG A 21 13.90 1.28 -7.93
C ARG A 21 13.19 1.29 -9.28
N GLN A 22 13.74 0.61 -10.29
CA GLN A 22 13.03 0.35 -11.55
C GLN A 22 11.97 -0.73 -11.32
N CYS A 23 10.74 -0.52 -11.82
CA CYS A 23 9.69 -1.51 -11.73
C CYS A 23 9.93 -2.65 -12.72
N THR A 24 10.03 -3.88 -12.23
CA THR A 24 10.15 -5.10 -13.07
C THR A 24 8.81 -5.81 -13.27
N HIS A 25 7.72 -5.25 -12.75
CA HIS A 25 6.40 -5.86 -12.80
C HIS A 25 5.70 -5.53 -14.11
N SER A 26 4.98 -6.51 -14.67
CA SER A 26 4.10 -6.28 -15.81
C SER A 26 2.97 -5.31 -15.44
N ARG A 27 2.32 -4.72 -16.45
CA ARG A 27 1.22 -3.76 -16.22
C ARG A 27 0.09 -4.34 -15.34
N GLU A 28 -0.25 -5.60 -15.57
CA GLU A 28 -1.25 -6.32 -14.77
C GLU A 28 -0.78 -6.52 -13.32
N GLN A 29 0.47 -6.97 -13.12
CA GLN A 29 1.05 -7.09 -11.79
C GLN A 29 1.07 -5.75 -11.04
N GLN A 30 1.38 -4.65 -11.74
CA GLN A 30 1.34 -3.31 -11.16
C GLN A 30 -0.07 -2.97 -10.66
N MET A 31 -1.13 -3.25 -11.42
CA MET A 31 -2.51 -3.03 -10.97
C MET A 31 -2.86 -3.82 -9.71
N HIS A 32 -2.49 -5.10 -9.67
CA HIS A 32 -2.68 -5.94 -8.48
C HIS A 32 -1.96 -5.38 -7.25
N ILE A 33 -0.69 -4.99 -7.42
CA ILE A 33 0.13 -4.39 -6.37
C ILE A 33 -0.51 -3.08 -5.85
N VAL A 34 -0.95 -2.21 -6.77
CA VAL A 34 -1.58 -0.94 -6.39
C VAL A 34 -2.90 -1.18 -5.66
N ALA A 35 -3.72 -2.14 -6.12
CA ALA A 35 -4.98 -2.48 -5.46
C ALA A 35 -4.74 -3.02 -4.04
N GLU A 36 -3.82 -3.96 -3.88
CA GLU A 36 -3.47 -4.55 -2.57
C GLU A 36 -2.95 -3.47 -1.60
N PHE A 37 -2.03 -2.63 -2.05
CA PHE A 37 -1.47 -1.57 -1.20
C PHE A 37 -2.49 -0.47 -0.89
N HIS A 38 -3.34 -0.12 -1.84
CA HIS A 38 -4.38 0.89 -1.64
C HIS A 38 -5.40 0.44 -0.59
N VAL A 39 -5.86 -0.82 -0.65
CA VAL A 39 -6.74 -1.41 0.36
C VAL A 39 -6.09 -1.45 1.75
N ASN A 40 -4.76 -1.61 1.81
CA ASN A 40 -3.98 -1.51 3.05
C ASN A 40 -3.62 -0.07 3.44
N ARG A 41 -4.23 0.93 2.79
CA ARG A 41 -4.06 2.38 3.06
C ARG A 41 -2.61 2.87 2.97
N ILE A 42 -1.81 2.24 2.10
CA ILE A 42 -0.47 2.72 1.77
C ILE A 42 -0.59 3.89 0.79
N ARG A 43 0.07 5.01 1.11
CA ARG A 43 0.03 6.23 0.29
C ARG A 43 0.61 5.98 -1.12
N PRO A 44 0.05 6.59 -2.19
CA PRO A 44 0.54 6.46 -3.57
C PRO A 44 2.05 6.69 -3.72
N SER A 45 2.58 7.78 -3.15
CA SER A 45 4.01 8.09 -3.21
C SER A 45 4.89 7.01 -2.55
N ARG A 46 4.37 6.29 -1.54
CA ARG A 46 5.11 5.18 -0.89
C ARG A 46 5.11 3.92 -1.75
N ILE A 47 4.01 3.63 -2.45
CA ILE A 47 3.95 2.53 -3.43
C ILE A 47 4.96 2.79 -4.54
N ALA A 48 4.93 4.00 -5.09
CA ALA A 48 5.82 4.43 -6.14
C ALA A 48 7.30 4.31 -5.72
N TYR A 49 7.65 4.85 -4.55
CA TYR A 49 9.01 4.75 -3.98
C TYR A 49 9.48 3.31 -3.77
N ARG A 50 8.64 2.43 -3.21
CA ARG A 50 9.04 1.06 -2.84
C ARG A 50 9.09 0.11 -4.03
N VAL A 51 8.17 0.26 -4.98
CA VAL A 51 7.96 -0.70 -6.07
C VAL A 51 8.54 -0.18 -7.39
N GLY A 52 8.68 1.14 -7.55
CA GLY A 52 9.11 1.76 -8.80
C GLY A 52 7.98 2.02 -9.80
N ILE A 53 6.73 1.82 -9.41
CA ILE A 53 5.56 2.08 -10.27
C ILE A 53 5.40 3.59 -10.44
N ASP A 54 5.11 4.01 -11.66
CA ASP A 54 4.85 5.43 -11.96
C ASP A 54 3.68 6.00 -11.14
N ILE A 55 3.89 7.13 -10.45
CA ILE A 55 2.88 7.73 -9.58
C ILE A 55 1.65 8.21 -10.35
N ALA A 56 1.82 8.73 -11.57
CA ALA A 56 0.67 9.18 -12.35
C ALA A 56 -0.21 7.99 -12.72
N PHE A 57 0.39 6.83 -13.03
CA PHE A 57 -0.39 5.60 -13.20
C PHE A 57 -1.13 5.16 -11.93
N ILE A 58 -0.48 5.23 -10.76
CA ILE A 58 -1.11 4.90 -9.47
C ILE A 58 -2.29 5.83 -9.20
N GLU A 59 -2.09 7.14 -9.37
CA GLU A 59 -3.10 8.16 -9.13
C GLU A 59 -4.27 8.01 -10.10
N ALA A 60 -4.01 7.80 -11.39
CA ALA A 60 -5.05 7.55 -12.39
C ALA A 60 -5.87 6.29 -12.08
N LEU A 61 -5.25 5.21 -11.60
CA LEU A 61 -5.98 4.00 -11.16
C LEU A 61 -6.90 4.31 -9.97
N ILE A 62 -6.38 4.99 -8.95
CA ILE A 62 -7.13 5.31 -7.72
C ILE A 62 -8.26 6.30 -8.00
N ALA A 63 -8.04 7.26 -8.91
CA ALA A 63 -9.05 8.21 -9.35
C ALA A 63 -10.10 7.58 -10.28
N GLY A 64 -9.89 6.35 -10.74
CA GLY A 64 -10.78 5.69 -11.71
C GLY A 64 -10.67 6.25 -13.13
N GLU A 65 -9.59 6.97 -13.45
CA GLU A 65 -9.33 7.54 -14.77
C GLU A 65 -8.85 6.49 -15.78
N VAL A 66 -8.25 5.40 -15.29
CA VAL A 66 -7.81 4.26 -16.12
C VAL A 66 -8.26 2.94 -15.52
N GLU A 67 -8.67 2.00 -16.39
CA GLU A 67 -8.99 0.62 -16.00
C GLU A 67 -10.04 0.51 -14.87
N ALA A 68 -10.96 1.47 -14.76
CA ALA A 68 -11.84 1.68 -13.60
C ALA A 68 -12.59 0.41 -13.15
N GLU A 69 -13.24 -0.29 -14.08
CA GLU A 69 -14.00 -1.51 -13.75
C GLU A 69 -13.11 -2.65 -13.25
N ARG A 70 -11.98 -2.88 -13.92
CA ARG A 70 -11.01 -3.91 -13.57
C ARG A 70 -10.36 -3.60 -12.23
N PHE A 71 -9.95 -2.35 -12.02
CA PHE A 71 -9.35 -1.92 -10.77
C PHE A 71 -10.35 -1.99 -9.60
N ALA A 72 -11.60 -1.59 -9.80
CA ALA A 72 -12.66 -1.75 -8.80
C ALA A 72 -12.92 -3.22 -8.44
N ALA A 73 -12.86 -4.13 -9.42
CA ALA A 73 -12.95 -5.57 -9.15
C ALA A 73 -11.79 -6.08 -8.29
N LEU A 74 -10.56 -5.62 -8.57
CA LEU A 74 -9.38 -5.92 -7.75
C LEU A 74 -9.52 -5.35 -6.33
N LEU A 75 -10.01 -4.12 -6.17
CA LEU A 75 -10.25 -3.54 -4.85
C LEU A 75 -11.22 -4.39 -4.03
N ARG A 76 -12.33 -4.86 -4.62
CA ARG A 76 -13.26 -5.79 -3.94
C ARG A 76 -12.57 -7.09 -3.51
N HIS A 77 -11.76 -7.67 -4.40
CA HIS A 77 -11.00 -8.89 -4.09
C HIS A 77 -10.06 -8.69 -2.90
N TYR A 78 -9.22 -7.65 -2.93
CA TYR A 78 -8.23 -7.38 -1.89
C TYR A 78 -8.86 -6.87 -0.58
N ARG A 79 -9.99 -6.13 -0.63
CA ARG A 79 -10.78 -5.76 0.57
C ARG A 79 -11.21 -7.02 1.31
N GLY A 80 -11.76 -8.01 0.59
CA GLY A 80 -12.15 -9.30 1.18
C GLY A 80 -10.96 -10.11 1.71
N GLN A 81 -9.79 -10.05 1.06
CA GLN A 81 -8.57 -10.69 1.56
C GLN A 81 -8.08 -10.03 2.86
N ARG A 82 -8.01 -8.69 2.91
CA ARG A 82 -7.61 -7.92 4.11
C ARG A 82 -8.55 -8.18 5.28
N TYR A 83 -9.86 -8.20 5.04
CA TYR A 83 -10.85 -8.54 6.06
C TYR A 83 -10.61 -9.92 6.68
N ARG A 84 -10.50 -10.97 5.84
CA ARG A 84 -10.22 -12.34 6.29
C ARG A 84 -8.89 -12.44 7.03
N GLN A 85 -7.85 -11.73 6.59
CA GLN A 85 -6.57 -11.68 7.29
C GLN A 85 -6.72 -11.07 8.69
N ARG A 86 -7.35 -9.90 8.82
CA ARG A 86 -7.54 -9.23 10.11
C ARG A 86 -8.39 -10.04 11.08
N LEU A 87 -9.41 -10.74 10.59
CA LEU A 87 -10.18 -11.68 11.41
C LEU A 87 -9.30 -12.83 11.93
N ARG A 88 -8.44 -13.40 11.08
CA ARG A 88 -7.49 -14.44 11.52
C ARG A 88 -6.51 -13.92 12.57
N GLU A 89 -5.96 -12.73 12.37
CA GLU A 89 -5.05 -12.07 13.32
C GLU A 89 -5.75 -11.75 14.66
N SER A 90 -7.06 -11.47 14.65
CA SER A 90 -7.83 -11.23 15.87
C SER A 90 -7.86 -12.43 16.83
N ASN A 91 -7.64 -13.65 16.31
CA ASN A 91 -7.61 -14.87 17.12
C ASN A 91 -6.42 -14.93 18.09
N ALA A 92 -5.41 -14.08 17.92
CA ALA A 92 -4.35 -13.91 18.92
C ALA A 92 -4.85 -13.25 20.22
N ARG A 93 -6.05 -12.66 20.21
CA ARG A 93 -6.73 -12.11 21.39
C ARG A 93 -7.78 -13.10 21.91
N SER A 94 -8.16 -12.96 23.17
CA SER A 94 -9.15 -13.82 23.82
C SER A 94 -10.29 -13.02 24.45
N GLY A 95 -11.39 -13.72 24.75
CA GLY A 95 -12.54 -13.17 25.47
C GLY A 95 -13.17 -11.95 24.81
N VAL A 96 -13.53 -10.97 25.64
CA VAL A 96 -14.19 -9.73 25.24
C VAL A 96 -13.33 -8.92 24.25
N ALA A 97 -12.01 -8.85 24.46
CA ALA A 97 -11.11 -8.11 23.60
C ALA A 97 -11.10 -8.63 22.14
N ARG A 98 -11.21 -9.96 21.95
CA ARG A 98 -11.36 -10.55 20.61
C ARG A 98 -12.68 -10.13 19.97
N TYR A 99 -13.77 -10.22 20.72
CA TYR A 99 -15.10 -9.89 20.23
C TYR A 99 -15.18 -8.42 19.77
N GLU A 100 -14.70 -7.48 20.59
CA GLU A 100 -14.67 -6.06 20.24
C GLU A 100 -13.82 -5.76 19.00
N LEU A 101 -12.66 -6.42 18.88
CA LEU A 101 -11.79 -6.30 17.71
C LEU A 101 -12.49 -6.82 16.45
N GLN A 102 -13.16 -7.97 16.52
CA GLN A 102 -13.92 -8.52 15.38
C GLN A 102 -15.08 -7.61 14.98
N GLN A 103 -15.83 -7.07 15.94
CA GLN A 103 -16.90 -6.09 15.67
C GLN A 103 -16.35 -4.80 15.02
N ARG A 104 -15.15 -4.36 15.41
CA ARG A 104 -14.49 -3.22 14.78
C ARG A 104 -14.08 -3.53 13.34
N ILE A 105 -13.47 -4.69 13.10
CA ILE A 105 -13.08 -5.16 11.76
C ILE A 105 -14.31 -5.25 10.84
N GLU A 106 -15.41 -5.81 11.35
CA GLU A 106 -16.68 -5.93 10.62
C GLU A 106 -17.25 -4.57 10.20
N ARG A 107 -17.32 -3.62 11.14
CA ARG A 107 -17.80 -2.25 10.85
C ARG A 107 -16.92 -1.53 9.84
N GLU A 108 -15.60 -1.63 9.98
CA GLU A 108 -14.67 -1.03 9.03
C GLU A 108 -14.82 -1.63 7.62
N PHE A 109 -14.99 -2.95 7.51
CA PHE A 109 -15.18 -3.61 6.22
C PHE A 109 -16.48 -3.18 5.53
N ARG A 110 -17.58 -3.07 6.28
CA ARG A 110 -18.87 -2.60 5.74
C ARG A 110 -18.81 -1.15 5.28
N ALA A 111 -18.25 -0.26 6.11
CA ALA A 111 -18.08 1.14 5.76
C ALA A 111 -17.21 1.33 4.51
N GLU A 112 -16.19 0.48 4.32
CA GLU A 112 -15.37 0.47 3.11
C GLU A 112 -16.09 -0.14 1.90
N ALA A 113 -17.11 -0.99 2.07
CA ALA A 113 -17.85 -1.60 0.97
C ALA A 113 -18.93 -0.68 0.38
N ASP A 114 -19.47 0.23 1.19
CA ASP A 114 -20.47 1.23 0.80
C ASP A 114 -19.85 2.47 0.10
N LEU A 115 -18.51 2.51 -0.02
CA LEU A 115 -17.68 3.51 -0.71
C LEU A 115 -17.03 2.93 -1.99
#